data_AF-A0A5B0LN48-F1
#
_entry.id   AF-A0A5B0LN48-F1
#
_cell.length_a   1.000
_cell.length_b   1.000
_cell.length_c   1.000
_cell.angle_alpha   90.00
_cell.angle_beta   90.00
_cell.angle_gamma   90.00
#
_symmetry.space_group_name_H-M   'P 1'
#
loop_
_entity.id
_entity.type
_entity.pdbx_description
1 polymer ?
#
loop_
_entity_poly.entity_id
_entity_poly.type
_entity_poly.pdbx_seq_one_letter_code
_entity_poly.pdbx_strand_id
1 'polypeptide(L)'
;MGVGPRSLTIALFRNDLRLHDNPILTHSHLATVKEGDAVRRNKVSEYVLPLYVFDERQIELSGLEGYRQHGGPARTESVYELKHQLKKSGSDLLVRFGVVEATTLKIIEELQRNGFSVDHVYMAKEVAFEEVGTEKRLAKLLGELAHKVPLTLFHSRSLGGVVTGGPALSAIAATARKTAAVPGAPETILKAAPEPGYSGSLCEGQGFDEVFARLVKPLLSNPDIPHDPKEANTQDYKPDPRSAFPYQGGESEALRRLDDYFFKGNQPPVRSYKTTRNGLLGHQYSTKFSPFLAFGCISPRKIIHSLWDHEAKFGSNKDTYWVLFEILWRDYFIFISQKFGRRLFLIKGFEGRIDPKGATKKLSYWKPFKDEKMNQQSKGKETPGTGMR
;
A
#
# COMPACT_ATOMS: atom_id res chain seq x y z
N MET A 1 -21.01 -0.80 -42.20
CA MET A 1 -21.44 -1.14 -40.84
C MET A 1 -20.54 -0.40 -39.87
N GLY A 2 -21.06 0.63 -39.20
CA GLY A 2 -20.26 1.42 -38.25
C GLY A 2 -19.94 0.58 -37.02
N VAL A 3 -18.66 0.33 -36.77
CA VAL A 3 -18.21 -0.27 -35.50
C VAL A 3 -18.57 0.75 -34.41
N GLY A 4 -19.48 0.40 -33.51
CA GLY A 4 -19.81 1.26 -32.36
C GLY A 4 -18.56 1.58 -31.52
N PRO A 5 -18.62 2.58 -30.63
CA PRO A 5 -17.45 2.96 -29.83
C PRO A 5 -16.93 1.75 -29.03
N ARG A 6 -15.62 1.49 -29.16
CA ARG A 6 -14.92 0.42 -28.44
C ARG A 6 -14.99 0.72 -26.94
N SER A 7 -15.50 -0.22 -26.16
CA SER A 7 -15.78 -0.01 -24.74
C SER A 7 -14.63 -0.48 -23.86
N LEU A 8 -14.28 0.30 -22.83
CA LEU A 8 -13.09 0.07 -22.01
C LEU A 8 -13.35 0.32 -20.52
N THR A 9 -12.82 -0.53 -19.65
CA THR A 9 -12.75 -0.32 -18.20
C THR A 9 -11.32 -0.03 -17.77
N ILE A 10 -11.09 0.99 -16.95
CA ILE A 10 -9.78 1.29 -16.37
C ILE A 10 -9.65 0.59 -15.02
N ALA A 11 -8.64 -0.27 -14.88
CA ALA A 11 -8.24 -0.89 -13.62
C ALA A 11 -7.08 -0.08 -13.01
N LEU A 12 -7.41 0.84 -12.10
CA LEU A 12 -6.44 1.76 -11.48
C LEU A 12 -5.82 1.14 -10.23
N PHE A 13 -4.57 0.69 -10.36
CA PHE A 13 -3.76 0.07 -9.31
C PHE A 13 -3.14 1.10 -8.37
N ARG A 14 -2.95 0.69 -7.11
CA ARG A 14 -2.33 1.46 -6.02
C ARG A 14 -1.43 0.53 -5.17
N ASN A 15 -1.79 0.31 -3.91
CA ASN A 15 -1.13 -0.61 -2.99
C ASN A 15 -1.77 -2.01 -3.04
N ASP A 16 -2.04 -2.47 -4.26
CA ASP A 16 -2.62 -3.77 -4.60
C ASP A 16 -1.92 -4.37 -5.84
N LEU A 17 -0.58 -4.26 -5.84
CA LEU A 17 0.31 -4.62 -6.94
C LEU A 17 0.46 -6.14 -7.12
N ARG A 18 -0.63 -6.82 -7.48
CA ARG A 18 -0.71 -8.27 -7.70
C ARG A 18 -1.83 -8.67 -8.64
N LEU A 19 -1.72 -9.85 -9.22
CA LEU A 19 -2.77 -10.52 -9.97
C LEU A 19 -3.66 -11.41 -9.08
N HIS A 20 -3.07 -12.18 -8.15
CA HIS A 20 -3.85 -13.08 -7.31
C HIS A 20 -4.81 -12.32 -6.39
N ASP A 21 -6.02 -12.87 -6.20
CA ASP A 21 -6.99 -12.33 -5.24
C ASP A 21 -7.17 -10.80 -5.39
N ASN A 22 -7.23 -10.34 -6.65
CA ASN A 22 -7.41 -8.95 -7.00
C ASN A 22 -8.84 -8.70 -7.52
N PRO A 23 -9.73 -8.13 -6.69
CA PRO A 23 -11.13 -7.91 -7.09
C PRO A 23 -11.26 -6.93 -8.25
N ILE A 24 -10.35 -5.96 -8.41
CA ILE A 24 -10.39 -5.01 -9.54
C ILE A 24 -10.30 -5.79 -10.85
N LEU A 25 -9.32 -6.70 -10.96
CA LEU A 25 -9.14 -7.53 -12.14
C LEU A 25 -10.31 -8.48 -12.35
N THR A 26 -10.76 -9.16 -11.29
CA THR A 26 -11.91 -10.08 -11.37
C THR A 26 -13.17 -9.36 -11.87
N HIS A 27 -13.51 -8.20 -11.32
CA HIS A 27 -14.69 -7.43 -11.75
C HIS A 27 -14.51 -6.73 -13.10
N SER A 28 -13.26 -6.48 -13.53
CA SER A 28 -13.00 -5.96 -14.89
C SER A 28 -13.27 -7.01 -15.97
N HIS A 29 -13.09 -8.29 -15.67
CA HIS A 29 -13.22 -9.39 -16.65
C HIS A 29 -14.54 -10.16 -16.52
N LEU A 30 -15.18 -10.15 -15.34
CA LEU A 30 -16.43 -10.87 -15.11
C LEU A 30 -17.65 -9.94 -15.12
N ALA A 31 -18.71 -10.36 -15.79
CA ALA A 31 -20.05 -9.75 -15.76
C ALA A 31 -20.77 -9.88 -14.40
N THR A 32 -20.04 -10.09 -13.30
CA THR A 32 -20.65 -10.53 -12.03
C THR A 32 -21.22 -9.38 -11.22
N VAL A 33 -22.54 -9.49 -11.10
CA VAL A 33 -23.52 -8.76 -10.30
C VAL A 33 -23.10 -8.77 -8.82
N LYS A 34 -23.31 -7.65 -8.12
CA LYS A 34 -23.30 -7.63 -6.65
C LYS A 34 -24.36 -8.61 -6.13
N GLU A 35 -24.00 -9.45 -5.17
CA GLU A 35 -24.97 -10.24 -4.42
C GLU A 35 -25.98 -9.30 -3.75
N GLY A 36 -27.24 -9.30 -4.22
CA GLY A 36 -28.32 -8.44 -3.74
C GLY A 36 -28.79 -7.32 -4.70
N ASP A 37 -28.06 -7.01 -5.77
CA ASP A 37 -28.52 -6.02 -6.77
C ASP A 37 -29.32 -6.71 -7.88
N ALA A 38 -30.65 -6.76 -7.74
CA ALA A 38 -31.57 -7.31 -8.74
C ALA A 38 -31.59 -6.58 -10.09
N VAL A 39 -30.86 -5.46 -10.25
CA VAL A 39 -30.78 -4.70 -11.50
C VAL A 39 -29.39 -4.07 -11.66
N ARG A 40 -28.44 -4.81 -12.24
CA ARG A 40 -27.42 -4.32 -13.18
C ARG A 40 -26.57 -5.50 -13.65
N ARG A 41 -26.86 -6.01 -14.85
CA ARG A 41 -25.84 -6.72 -15.65
C ARG A 41 -24.73 -5.70 -15.88
N ASN A 42 -23.60 -5.81 -15.19
CA ASN A 42 -22.43 -5.00 -15.55
C ASN A 42 -22.08 -5.37 -16.99
N LYS A 43 -22.19 -4.40 -17.91
CA LYS A 43 -21.69 -4.54 -19.28
C LYS A 43 -20.18 -4.74 -19.15
N VAL A 44 -19.69 -5.92 -19.51
CA VAL A 44 -18.26 -6.18 -19.58
C VAL A 44 -17.74 -5.36 -20.74
N SER A 45 -16.77 -4.49 -20.44
CA SER A 45 -16.10 -3.72 -21.47
C SER A 45 -15.30 -4.66 -22.38
N GLU A 46 -15.20 -4.30 -23.65
CA GLU A 46 -14.42 -5.05 -24.63
C GLU A 46 -12.92 -5.08 -24.27
N TYR A 47 -12.43 -4.02 -23.62
CA TYR A 47 -11.05 -3.87 -23.20
C TYR A 47 -10.93 -3.52 -21.71
N VAL A 48 -9.82 -3.95 -21.10
CA VAL A 48 -9.39 -3.52 -19.76
C VAL A 48 -8.06 -2.80 -19.90
N LEU A 49 -7.93 -1.61 -19.31
CA LEU A 49 -6.68 -0.85 -19.22
C LEU A 49 -6.17 -0.86 -17.77
N PRO A 50 -5.24 -1.75 -17.42
CA PRO A 50 -4.47 -1.61 -16.19
C PRO A 50 -3.68 -0.31 -16.21
N LEU A 51 -3.86 0.53 -15.19
CA LEU A 51 -3.20 1.81 -15.04
C LEU A 51 -2.56 1.91 -13.66
N TYR A 52 -1.30 2.34 -13.60
CA TYR A 52 -0.64 2.76 -12.37
C TYR A 52 -0.06 4.17 -12.56
N VAL A 53 -0.32 5.05 -11.59
CA VAL A 53 0.21 6.41 -11.57
C VAL A 53 1.13 6.56 -10.37
N PHE A 54 2.40 6.89 -10.61
CA PHE A 54 3.30 7.37 -9.57
C PHE A 54 2.85 8.76 -9.14
N ASP A 55 2.17 8.80 -7.99
CA ASP A 55 1.61 10.01 -7.41
C ASP A 55 2.74 10.94 -6.95
N GLU A 56 2.80 12.13 -7.54
CA GLU A 56 3.84 13.11 -7.22
C GLU A 56 3.82 13.57 -5.75
N ARG A 57 2.67 13.48 -5.10
CA ARG A 57 2.51 13.79 -3.67
C ARG A 57 3.12 12.73 -2.76
N GLN A 58 3.34 11.52 -3.28
CA GLN A 58 3.88 10.38 -2.56
C GLN A 58 5.34 10.11 -2.93
N ILE A 59 5.96 10.96 -3.75
CA ILE A 59 7.33 10.76 -4.20
C ILE A 59 8.28 10.84 -3.02
N GLU A 60 9.03 9.77 -2.91
CA GLU A 60 10.13 9.61 -1.99
C GLU A 60 11.33 10.38 -2.54
N LEU A 61 11.93 11.18 -1.67
CA LEU A 61 12.91 12.23 -1.98
C LEU A 61 14.34 11.68 -2.27
N SER A 62 14.48 10.40 -2.65
CA SER A 62 15.76 9.77 -3.01
C SER A 62 16.51 10.44 -4.17
N GLY A 63 15.83 11.27 -4.96
CA GLY A 63 16.43 12.09 -6.02
C GLY A 63 16.99 13.44 -5.56
N LEU A 64 16.90 13.81 -4.28
CA LEU A 64 17.48 15.06 -3.77
C LEU A 64 19.00 14.93 -3.62
N GLU A 65 19.73 15.86 -4.23
CA GLU A 65 21.18 15.97 -4.11
C GLU A 65 21.58 16.08 -2.63
N GLY A 66 22.32 15.08 -2.13
CA GLY A 66 22.75 14.99 -0.72
C GLY A 66 21.94 14.04 0.18
N TYR A 67 20.79 13.50 -0.27
CA TYR A 67 20.04 12.48 0.45
C TYR A 67 20.45 11.07 0.00
N ARG A 68 21.01 10.25 0.91
CA ARG A 68 21.34 8.84 0.65
C ARG A 68 20.23 7.95 1.19
N GLN A 69 19.51 7.29 0.29
CA GLN A 69 18.49 6.32 0.64
C GLN A 69 19.11 5.08 1.32
N HIS A 70 18.66 4.74 2.53
CA HIS A 70 19.06 3.52 3.25
C HIS A 70 17.88 2.54 3.35
N GLY A 71 17.38 2.12 2.18
CA GLY A 71 16.31 1.12 1.99
C GLY A 71 15.93 1.01 0.50
N GLY A 72 15.75 -0.21 -0.03
CA GLY A 72 15.62 -0.43 -1.48
C GLY A 72 14.30 0.07 -2.12
N PRO A 73 14.24 0.19 -3.47
CA PRO A 73 13.13 0.76 -4.25
C PRO A 73 11.94 -0.22 -4.41
N ALA A 74 11.49 -0.85 -3.32
CA ALA A 74 10.54 -1.96 -3.33
C ALA A 74 9.20 -1.63 -4.03
N ARG A 75 8.76 -0.36 -4.02
CA ARG A 75 7.56 0.08 -4.75
C ARG A 75 7.77 0.00 -6.26
N THR A 76 8.86 0.58 -6.77
CA THR A 76 9.17 0.59 -8.20
C THR A 76 9.34 -0.83 -8.71
N GLU A 77 10.11 -1.66 -8.01
CA GLU A 77 10.28 -3.08 -8.33
C GLU A 77 8.92 -3.79 -8.42
N SER A 78 8.03 -3.55 -7.45
CA SER A 78 6.69 -4.16 -7.44
C SER A 78 5.81 -3.71 -8.60
N VAL A 79 5.87 -2.45 -9.01
CA VAL A 79 5.10 -1.93 -10.16
C VAL A 79 5.57 -2.56 -11.46
N TYR A 80 6.88 -2.64 -11.69
CA TYR A 80 7.43 -3.23 -12.90
C TYR A 80 7.27 -4.77 -12.93
N GLU A 81 7.28 -5.43 -11.77
CA GLU A 81 6.95 -6.86 -11.67
C GLU A 81 5.48 -7.12 -12.04
N LEU A 82 4.53 -6.31 -11.54
CA LEU A 82 3.12 -6.35 -11.96
C LEU A 82 2.99 -6.15 -13.48
N LYS A 83 3.68 -5.14 -14.04
CA LYS A 83 3.69 -4.89 -15.50
C LYS A 83 4.15 -6.12 -16.26
N HIS A 84 5.21 -6.76 -15.79
CA HIS A 84 5.74 -7.98 -16.41
C HIS A 84 4.77 -9.17 -16.31
N GLN A 85 4.09 -9.36 -15.17
CA GLN A 85 3.06 -10.40 -15.03
C GLN A 85 1.86 -10.16 -15.96
N LEU A 86 1.38 -8.92 -16.06
CA LEU A 86 0.31 -8.55 -16.98
C LEU A 86 0.68 -8.82 -18.45
N LYS A 87 1.93 -8.52 -18.84
CA LYS A 87 2.46 -8.87 -20.18
C LYS A 87 2.45 -10.36 -20.45
N LYS A 88 2.85 -11.19 -19.47
CA LYS A 88 2.78 -12.65 -19.60
C LYS A 88 1.35 -13.17 -19.78
N SER A 89 0.37 -12.48 -19.23
CA SER A 89 -1.06 -12.78 -19.38
C SER A 89 -1.71 -12.15 -20.61
N GLY A 90 -0.93 -11.59 -21.54
CA GLY A 90 -1.44 -11.00 -22.79
C GLY A 90 -2.03 -9.59 -22.64
N SER A 91 -1.78 -8.91 -21.53
CA SER A 91 -2.17 -7.52 -21.26
C SER A 91 -0.92 -6.62 -21.14
N ASP A 92 -1.05 -5.42 -20.58
CA ASP A 92 0.07 -4.58 -20.16
C ASP A 92 -0.36 -3.63 -19.02
N LEU A 93 0.60 -3.02 -18.33
CA LEU A 93 0.37 -1.94 -17.37
C LEU A 93 0.75 -0.59 -17.97
N LEU A 94 -0.22 0.30 -18.10
CA LEU A 94 0.04 1.70 -18.41
C LEU A 94 0.63 2.38 -17.17
N VAL A 95 1.89 2.78 -17.24
CA VAL A 95 2.56 3.50 -16.15
C VAL A 95 2.66 4.98 -16.49
N ARG A 96 2.25 5.83 -15.55
CA ARG A 96 2.33 7.30 -15.67
C ARG A 96 2.85 7.92 -14.39
N PHE A 97 3.18 9.21 -14.47
CA PHE A 97 3.66 10.03 -13.38
C PHE A 97 2.78 11.27 -13.24
N GLY A 98 2.55 11.72 -12.00
CA GLY A 98 1.83 12.96 -11.70
C GLY A 98 0.69 12.74 -10.70
N VAL A 99 -0.18 13.74 -10.54
CA VAL A 99 -1.36 13.63 -9.67
C VAL A 99 -2.33 12.58 -10.23
N VAL A 100 -2.65 11.55 -9.43
CA VAL A 100 -3.48 10.40 -9.82
C VAL A 100 -4.79 10.83 -10.50
N GLU A 101 -5.49 11.79 -9.90
CA GLU A 101 -6.78 12.28 -10.38
C GLU A 101 -6.63 12.92 -11.77
N ALA A 102 -5.75 13.91 -11.89
CA ALA A 102 -5.53 14.67 -13.13
C ALA A 102 -5.00 13.77 -14.27
N THR A 103 -4.08 12.87 -13.96
CA THR A 103 -3.51 11.93 -14.94
C THR A 103 -4.57 10.95 -15.45
N THR A 104 -5.44 10.44 -14.56
CA THR A 104 -6.53 9.54 -14.94
C THR A 104 -7.52 10.25 -15.86
N LEU A 105 -7.88 11.51 -15.59
CA LEU A 105 -8.76 12.31 -16.45
C LEU A 105 -8.17 12.52 -17.84
N LYS A 106 -6.90 12.94 -17.93
CA LYS A 106 -6.21 13.14 -19.22
C LYS A 106 -6.23 11.88 -20.08
N ILE A 107 -6.04 10.70 -19.46
CA ILE A 107 -6.11 9.40 -20.16
C ILE A 107 -7.53 9.15 -20.66
N ILE A 108 -8.56 9.39 -19.85
CA ILE A 108 -9.96 9.20 -20.24
C ILE A 108 -10.32 10.11 -21.42
N GLU A 109 -9.96 11.39 -21.35
CA GLU A 109 -10.21 12.36 -22.44
C GLU A 109 -9.49 11.97 -23.72
N GLU A 110 -8.24 11.47 -23.62
CA GLU A 110 -7.50 10.97 -24.77
C GLU A 110 -8.18 9.75 -25.39
N LEU A 111 -8.60 8.78 -24.58
CA LEU A 111 -9.32 7.60 -25.06
C LEU A 111 -10.63 7.98 -25.76
N GLN A 112 -11.38 8.91 -25.19
CA GLN A 112 -12.61 9.44 -25.77
C GLN A 112 -12.38 10.14 -27.11
N ARG A 113 -11.32 10.96 -27.20
CA ARG A 113 -10.92 11.62 -28.47
C ARG A 113 -10.53 10.60 -29.55
N ASN A 114 -10.02 9.43 -29.16
CA ASN A 114 -9.66 8.34 -30.06
C ASN A 114 -10.81 7.33 -30.30
N GLY A 115 -12.05 7.66 -29.93
CA GLY A 115 -13.24 6.85 -30.24
C GLY A 115 -13.52 5.69 -29.29
N PHE A 116 -12.87 5.66 -28.11
CA PHE A 116 -13.19 4.71 -27.05
C PHE A 116 -14.22 5.29 -26.07
N SER A 117 -15.14 4.44 -25.60
CA SER A 117 -16.01 4.75 -24.47
C SER A 117 -15.39 4.16 -23.20
N VAL A 118 -15.13 5.00 -22.19
CA VAL A 118 -14.70 4.52 -20.87
C VAL A 118 -15.94 4.24 -20.03
N ASP A 119 -16.24 2.96 -19.82
CA ASP A 119 -17.46 2.54 -19.12
C ASP A 119 -17.33 2.72 -17.61
N HIS A 120 -16.17 2.39 -17.04
CA HIS A 120 -15.93 2.38 -15.59
C HIS A 120 -14.45 2.64 -15.24
N VAL A 121 -14.22 3.20 -14.05
CA VAL A 121 -12.93 3.18 -13.35
C VAL A 121 -13.08 2.32 -12.11
N TYR A 122 -12.23 1.31 -11.96
CA TYR A 122 -12.16 0.45 -10.78
C TYR A 122 -10.87 0.71 -10.02
N MET A 123 -10.96 0.83 -8.70
CA MET A 123 -9.83 1.22 -7.85
C MET A 123 -9.93 0.55 -6.48
N ALA A 124 -8.80 0.29 -5.82
CA ALA A 124 -8.78 -0.22 -4.46
C ALA A 124 -9.23 0.85 -3.47
N LYS A 125 -10.12 0.45 -2.55
CA LYS A 125 -10.58 1.26 -1.43
C LYS A 125 -9.49 1.35 -0.37
N GLU A 126 -9.13 2.57 0.01
CA GLU A 126 -8.24 2.87 1.12
C GLU A 126 -8.98 3.55 2.28
N VAL A 127 -8.33 3.54 3.44
CA VAL A 127 -8.89 4.04 4.71
C VAL A 127 -8.19 5.27 5.26
N ALA A 128 -6.96 5.54 4.81
CA ALA A 128 -6.16 6.66 5.26
C ALA A 128 -6.63 7.98 4.64
N PHE A 129 -6.37 9.09 5.35
CA PHE A 129 -7.00 10.38 5.08
C PHE A 129 -6.68 10.93 3.69
N GLU A 130 -5.41 10.89 3.30
CA GLU A 130 -4.93 11.39 2.01
C GLU A 130 -5.54 10.58 0.86
N GLU A 131 -5.49 9.26 0.99
CA GLU A 131 -6.00 8.31 0.03
C GLU A 131 -7.52 8.42 -0.18
N VAL A 132 -8.29 8.59 0.89
CA VAL A 132 -9.72 8.85 0.83
C VAL A 132 -10.00 10.20 0.17
N GLY A 133 -9.14 11.19 0.40
CA GLY A 133 -9.20 12.48 -0.31
C GLY A 133 -9.03 12.30 -1.82
N THR A 134 -8.07 11.49 -2.25
CA THR A 134 -7.83 11.17 -3.68
C THR A 134 -9.04 10.48 -4.31
N GLU A 135 -9.64 9.51 -3.62
CA GLU A 135 -10.85 8.83 -4.09
C GLU A 135 -12.01 9.81 -4.29
N LYS A 136 -12.24 10.72 -3.33
CA LYS A 136 -13.32 11.72 -3.42
C LYS A 136 -13.09 12.72 -4.56
N ARG A 137 -11.86 13.20 -4.73
CA ARG A 137 -11.51 14.13 -5.81
C ARG A 137 -11.65 13.46 -7.17
N LEU A 138 -11.16 12.23 -7.33
CA LEU A 138 -11.33 11.46 -8.55
C LEU A 138 -12.82 11.22 -8.86
N ALA A 139 -13.61 10.76 -7.88
CA ALA A 139 -15.05 10.55 -8.05
C ALA A 139 -15.78 11.82 -8.51
N LYS A 140 -15.45 12.97 -7.91
CA LYS A 140 -16.02 14.27 -8.30
C LYS A 140 -15.68 14.59 -9.77
N LEU A 141 -14.40 14.54 -10.13
CA LEU A 141 -13.93 14.91 -11.47
C LEU A 141 -14.51 13.98 -12.55
N LEU A 142 -14.59 12.67 -12.29
CA LEU A 142 -15.22 11.72 -13.21
C LEU A 142 -16.73 11.97 -13.41
N GLY A 143 -17.40 12.53 -12.40
CA GLY A 143 -18.81 12.92 -12.47
C GLY A 143 -19.06 14.22 -13.23
N GLU A 144 -18.03 15.04 -13.42
CA GLU A 144 -18.06 16.32 -14.16
C GLU A 144 -17.76 16.14 -15.67
N LEU A 145 -17.24 14.98 -16.08
CA LEU A 145 -17.02 14.65 -17.49
C LEU A 145 -18.34 14.66 -18.28
N ALA A 146 -18.27 15.12 -19.54
CA ALA A 146 -19.42 15.15 -20.46
C ALA A 146 -20.07 13.76 -20.61
N HIS A 147 -19.22 12.72 -20.71
CA HIS A 147 -19.63 11.33 -20.55
C HIS A 147 -19.24 10.87 -19.15
N LYS A 148 -20.22 10.82 -18.25
CA LYS A 148 -20.00 10.44 -16.84
C LYS A 148 -19.39 9.06 -16.74
N VAL A 149 -18.27 8.96 -16.03
CA VAL A 149 -17.58 7.69 -15.79
C VAL A 149 -17.76 7.28 -14.32
N PRO A 150 -18.46 6.18 -14.02
CA PRO A 150 -18.59 5.68 -12.65
C PRO A 150 -17.25 5.18 -12.07
N LEU A 151 -17.01 5.49 -10.80
CA LEU A 151 -15.92 4.96 -9.98
C LEU A 151 -16.46 3.90 -9.01
N THR A 152 -15.91 2.69 -9.07
CA THR A 152 -16.21 1.62 -8.09
C THR A 152 -14.96 1.30 -7.27
N LEU A 153 -15.13 1.26 -5.94
CA LEU A 153 -14.04 1.01 -4.99
C LEU A 153 -14.15 -0.40 -4.40
N PHE A 154 -13.02 -1.13 -4.36
CA PHE A 154 -12.97 -2.51 -3.87
C PHE A 154 -12.12 -2.66 -2.61
N HIS A 155 -12.64 -3.34 -1.59
CA HIS A 155 -11.87 -3.72 -0.41
C HIS A 155 -11.00 -4.94 -0.72
N SER A 156 -9.70 -4.73 -0.91
CA SER A 156 -8.75 -5.80 -1.22
C SER A 156 -7.71 -6.05 -0.12
N ARG A 157 -7.65 -5.15 0.88
CA ARG A 157 -6.56 -5.10 1.86
C ARG A 157 -6.85 -5.83 3.17
N SER A 158 -8.10 -6.10 3.53
CA SER A 158 -8.48 -6.76 4.78
C SER A 158 -8.95 -8.21 4.54
N LEU A 159 -9.03 -9.00 5.60
CA LEU A 159 -9.64 -10.33 5.60
C LEU A 159 -11.18 -10.30 5.52
N GLY A 160 -11.81 -9.11 5.49
CA GLY A 160 -13.26 -8.92 5.51
C GLY A 160 -13.96 -9.77 4.44
N GLY A 161 -14.64 -10.82 4.89
CA GLY A 161 -15.28 -11.87 4.07
C GLY A 161 -14.89 -13.31 4.47
N VAL A 162 -13.64 -13.54 4.90
CA VAL A 162 -13.09 -14.90 5.17
C VAL A 162 -13.22 -15.33 6.63
N VAL A 163 -13.38 -14.40 7.58
CA VAL A 163 -13.38 -14.69 9.03
C VAL A 163 -14.80 -14.89 9.57
N THR A 164 -15.66 -15.67 8.91
CA THR A 164 -17.04 -15.92 9.39
C THR A 164 -17.16 -17.17 10.28
N GLY A 165 -16.09 -17.92 10.54
CA GLY A 165 -16.20 -19.27 11.11
C GLY A 165 -15.26 -19.70 12.23
N GLY A 166 -14.69 -18.80 13.06
CA GLY A 166 -13.77 -19.25 14.11
C GLY A 166 -13.66 -18.41 15.39
N PRO A 167 -13.15 -19.00 16.50
CA PRO A 167 -13.02 -18.35 17.81
C PRO A 167 -12.16 -17.09 17.83
N ALA A 168 -11.38 -16.83 16.77
CA ALA A 168 -10.57 -15.61 16.62
C ALA A 168 -11.42 -14.33 16.53
N LEU A 169 -12.61 -14.38 15.92
CA LEU A 169 -13.48 -13.20 15.86
C LEU A 169 -14.08 -12.87 17.24
N SER A 170 -14.28 -13.87 18.09
CA SER A 170 -14.70 -13.66 19.48
C SER A 170 -13.62 -12.95 20.31
N ALA A 171 -12.34 -13.20 20.03
CA ALA A 171 -11.22 -12.55 20.71
C ALA A 171 -11.01 -11.10 20.23
N ILE A 172 -11.14 -10.85 18.93
CA ILE A 172 -11.10 -9.48 18.37
C ILE A 172 -12.34 -8.71 18.80
N ALA A 173 -13.53 -9.31 18.72
CA ALA A 173 -14.77 -8.70 19.17
C ALA A 173 -14.77 -8.48 20.68
N ALA A 174 -14.20 -9.38 21.49
CA ALA A 174 -14.05 -9.17 22.94
C ALA A 174 -13.04 -8.05 23.24
N THR A 175 -11.95 -7.95 22.49
CA THR A 175 -10.97 -6.86 22.63
C THR A 175 -11.53 -5.51 22.15
N ALA A 176 -12.30 -5.51 21.05
CA ALA A 176 -13.01 -4.35 20.52
C ALA A 176 -14.19 -3.92 21.42
N ARG A 177 -14.92 -4.87 22.01
CA ARG A 177 -16.00 -4.61 22.99
C ARG A 177 -15.44 -4.09 24.31
N LYS A 178 -14.27 -4.59 24.76
CA LYS A 178 -13.57 -4.05 25.94
C LYS A 178 -13.02 -2.63 25.73
N THR A 179 -12.85 -2.17 24.49
CA THR A 179 -12.19 -0.87 24.19
C THR A 179 -13.12 0.24 23.71
N ALA A 180 -14.44 0.04 23.53
CA ALA A 180 -15.36 1.16 23.30
C ALA A 180 -16.83 0.82 23.60
N ALA A 181 -17.32 1.24 24.78
CA ALA A 181 -18.67 1.80 24.83
C ALA A 181 -18.66 3.02 23.91
N VAL A 182 -19.63 3.12 22.99
CA VAL A 182 -19.71 4.17 21.98
C VAL A 182 -20.54 5.32 22.54
N PRO A 183 -19.97 6.48 22.91
CA PRO A 183 -20.76 7.69 23.00
C PRO A 183 -21.01 8.18 21.59
N GLY A 184 -22.24 8.64 21.31
CA GLY A 184 -22.55 9.36 20.08
C GLY A 184 -21.58 10.52 19.87
N ALA A 185 -21.27 10.83 18.61
CA ALA A 185 -20.39 11.95 18.27
C ALA A 185 -20.96 13.26 18.88
N PRO A 186 -20.14 14.07 19.59
CA PRO A 186 -20.59 15.36 20.09
C PRO A 186 -21.09 16.24 18.95
N GLU A 187 -22.23 16.91 19.15
CA GLU A 187 -22.91 17.75 18.15
C GLU A 187 -22.02 18.87 17.58
N THR A 188 -21.00 19.27 18.33
CA THR A 188 -19.97 20.25 17.94
C THR A 188 -19.08 19.78 16.80
N ILE A 189 -18.89 18.46 16.60
CA ILE A 189 -18.11 17.90 15.49
C ILE A 189 -18.90 17.92 14.18
N LEU A 190 -20.23 17.77 14.25
CA LEU A 190 -21.11 17.81 13.08
C LEU A 190 -21.30 19.24 12.52
N LYS A 191 -21.12 20.25 13.37
CA LYS A 191 -21.29 21.67 13.02
C LYS A 191 -19.97 22.42 12.79
N ALA A 192 -18.82 21.76 12.93
CA ALA A 192 -17.52 22.39 12.71
C ALA A 192 -17.30 22.67 11.21
N ALA A 193 -16.95 23.91 10.87
CA ALA A 193 -16.57 24.28 9.51
C ALA A 193 -15.35 23.43 9.05
N PRO A 194 -15.25 23.09 7.76
CA PRO A 194 -14.05 22.45 7.24
C PRO A 194 -12.85 23.36 7.49
N GLU A 195 -11.95 22.91 8.37
CA GLU A 195 -10.65 23.54 8.58
C GLU A 195 -9.94 23.69 7.22
N PRO A 196 -9.39 24.88 6.89
CA PRO A 196 -8.53 25.03 5.73
C PRO A 196 -7.40 23.99 5.84
N GLY A 197 -7.18 23.24 4.77
CA GLY A 197 -6.20 22.16 4.73
C GLY A 197 -4.81 22.61 5.20
N TYR A 198 -4.01 21.64 5.64
CA TYR A 198 -2.62 21.85 6.01
C TYR A 198 -1.83 22.46 4.84
N SER A 199 -1.75 23.80 4.83
CA SER A 199 -0.76 24.59 4.12
C SER A 199 -0.22 25.70 5.03
N GLY A 200 -0.08 25.40 6.32
CA GLY A 200 0.46 26.31 7.33
C GLY A 200 1.92 25.98 7.66
N SER A 201 2.82 26.91 7.35
CA SER A 201 4.20 27.03 7.87
C SER A 201 5.22 25.93 7.58
N LEU A 202 5.22 25.35 6.38
CA LEU A 202 6.48 24.82 5.81
C LEU A 202 7.09 25.93 4.96
N CYS A 203 8.19 26.51 5.45
CA CYS A 203 9.02 27.59 4.85
C CYS A 203 8.68 29.01 5.31
N GLU A 204 8.96 29.34 6.57
CA GLU A 204 9.35 30.73 6.86
C GLU A 204 10.69 31.00 6.16
N GLY A 205 10.67 31.86 5.14
CA GLY A 205 11.87 32.47 4.57
C GLY A 205 12.18 32.21 3.09
N GLN A 206 11.52 31.25 2.43
CA GLN A 206 11.68 31.05 0.97
C GLN A 206 10.31 30.83 0.33
N GLY A 207 9.97 31.71 -0.63
CA GLY A 207 8.65 31.75 -1.25
C GLY A 207 8.31 30.46 -2.02
N PHE A 208 7.00 30.17 -2.13
CA PHE A 208 6.47 29.02 -2.86
C PHE A 208 7.10 28.86 -4.26
N ASP A 209 7.31 29.97 -4.96
CA ASP A 209 7.88 29.97 -6.31
C ASP A 209 9.31 29.44 -6.36
N GLU A 210 10.12 29.63 -5.31
CA GLU A 210 11.50 29.15 -5.27
C GLU A 210 11.57 27.66 -4.95
N VAL A 211 10.73 27.20 -4.01
CA VAL A 211 10.57 25.78 -3.70
C VAL A 211 10.00 25.04 -4.91
N PHE A 212 8.97 25.59 -5.54
CA PHE A 212 8.36 25.05 -6.74
C PHE A 212 9.35 25.03 -7.91
N ALA A 213 10.12 26.10 -8.14
CA ALA A 213 11.16 26.13 -9.17
C ALA A 213 12.24 25.06 -8.93
N ARG A 214 12.64 24.81 -7.67
CA ARG A 214 13.61 23.73 -7.34
C ARG A 214 13.04 22.34 -7.52
N LEU A 215 11.76 22.13 -7.22
CA LEU A 215 11.05 20.86 -7.41
C LEU A 215 10.77 20.57 -8.90
N VAL A 216 10.52 21.61 -9.68
CA VAL A 216 10.15 21.52 -11.10
C VAL A 216 11.37 21.53 -12.03
N LYS A 217 12.51 22.10 -11.61
CA LYS A 217 13.74 22.14 -12.42
C LYS A 217 14.21 20.75 -12.90
N PRO A 218 14.23 19.68 -12.07
CA PRO A 218 14.55 18.32 -12.53
C PRO A 218 13.50 17.71 -13.47
N LEU A 219 12.24 18.14 -13.37
CA LEU A 219 11.14 17.69 -14.22
C LEU A 219 11.15 18.39 -15.60
N LEU A 220 11.67 19.61 -15.67
CA LEU A 220 11.79 20.39 -16.92
C LEU A 220 13.13 20.14 -17.65
N SER A 221 14.14 19.58 -16.98
CA SER A 221 15.47 19.35 -17.55
C SER A 221 15.56 18.06 -18.40
N ASN A 222 14.49 17.66 -19.08
CA ASN A 222 14.29 16.35 -19.73
C ASN A 222 14.41 15.18 -18.73
N PRO A 223 13.29 14.72 -18.15
CA PRO A 223 13.31 13.55 -17.30
C PRO A 223 13.38 12.32 -18.20
N ASP A 224 14.58 11.80 -18.42
CA ASP A 224 14.79 10.41 -18.82
C ASP A 224 14.31 9.51 -17.68
N ILE A 225 13.00 9.38 -17.53
CA ILE A 225 12.41 8.25 -16.82
C ILE A 225 12.46 7.11 -17.82
N PRO A 226 13.39 6.15 -17.67
CA PRO A 226 13.57 5.15 -18.69
C PRO A 226 12.34 4.26 -18.73
N HIS A 227 11.74 4.17 -19.91
CA HIS A 227 10.55 3.33 -20.14
C HIS A 227 10.90 1.84 -20.05
N ASP A 228 12.18 1.49 -20.12
CA ASP A 228 12.72 0.14 -19.97
C ASP A 228 13.53 0.00 -18.65
N PRO A 229 13.25 -0.99 -17.78
CA PRO A 229 14.08 -1.29 -16.61
C PRO A 229 15.56 -1.58 -16.92
N LYS A 230 15.93 -1.85 -18.17
CA LYS A 230 17.35 -1.96 -18.60
C LYS A 230 18.07 -0.63 -18.77
N GLU A 231 17.32 0.47 -18.89
CA GLU A 231 17.85 1.82 -19.05
C GLU A 231 17.91 2.59 -17.71
N ALA A 232 17.28 2.06 -16.65
CA ALA A 232 17.52 2.53 -15.29
C ALA A 232 18.96 2.23 -14.89
N ASN A 233 19.77 3.27 -14.71
CA ASN A 233 21.14 3.16 -14.23
C ASN A 233 21.14 2.60 -12.80
N THR A 234 21.06 1.28 -12.68
CA THR A 234 21.05 0.49 -11.45
C THR A 234 22.46 0.22 -10.93
N GLN A 235 23.50 0.83 -11.51
CA GLN A 235 24.86 0.33 -11.39
C GLN A 235 25.49 0.38 -9.99
N ASP A 236 24.92 1.05 -8.99
CA ASP A 236 25.56 1.17 -7.66
C ASP A 236 24.73 0.74 -6.44
N TYR A 237 23.49 0.27 -6.58
CA TYR A 237 22.76 -0.27 -5.43
C TYR A 237 23.14 -1.73 -5.17
N LYS A 238 24.00 -1.96 -4.17
CA LYS A 238 24.28 -3.29 -3.62
C LYS A 238 23.50 -3.49 -2.31
N PRO A 239 22.60 -4.49 -2.23
CA PRO A 239 21.92 -4.81 -0.98
C PRO A 239 22.95 -5.08 0.13
N ASP A 240 22.73 -4.50 1.31
CA ASP A 240 23.57 -4.81 2.47
C ASP A 240 23.35 -6.28 2.85
N PRO A 241 24.42 -7.12 2.90
CA PRO A 241 24.29 -8.53 3.25
C PRO A 241 23.74 -8.74 4.67
N ARG A 242 23.78 -7.72 5.53
CA ARG A 242 23.23 -7.74 6.88
C ARG A 242 21.72 -7.48 6.93
N SER A 243 21.11 -7.10 5.81
CA SER A 243 19.67 -6.81 5.75
C SER A 243 18.84 -8.01 6.19
N ALA A 244 17.88 -7.78 7.09
CA ALA A 244 16.88 -8.76 7.46
C ALA A 244 15.81 -8.96 6.36
N PHE A 245 15.83 -8.11 5.33
CA PHE A 245 14.96 -8.14 4.16
C PHE A 245 15.82 -8.08 2.88
N PRO A 246 16.35 -9.21 2.40
CA PRO A 246 17.14 -9.30 1.16
C PRO A 246 16.27 -9.48 -0.10
N TYR A 247 14.96 -9.33 0.02
CA TYR A 247 14.00 -9.66 -1.04
C TYR A 247 13.76 -8.47 -1.97
N GLN A 248 13.50 -8.76 -3.23
CA GLN A 248 13.03 -7.78 -4.22
C GLN A 248 11.53 -7.50 -4.01
N GLY A 249 11.04 -6.36 -4.50
CA GLY A 249 9.61 -6.09 -4.61
C GLY A 249 8.91 -6.99 -5.64
N GLY A 250 7.58 -7.08 -5.55
CA GLY A 250 6.75 -7.81 -6.52
C GLY A 250 6.02 -9.03 -5.96
N GLU A 251 5.02 -9.49 -6.71
CA GLU A 251 4.15 -10.61 -6.36
C GLU A 251 4.91 -11.94 -6.40
N SER A 252 5.72 -12.18 -7.43
CA SER A 252 6.49 -13.42 -7.57
C SER A 252 7.41 -13.67 -6.37
N GLU A 253 8.13 -12.64 -5.93
CA GLU A 253 9.05 -12.73 -4.80
C GLU A 253 8.29 -12.89 -3.47
N ALA A 254 7.12 -12.23 -3.34
CA ALA A 254 6.24 -12.41 -2.18
C ALA A 254 5.74 -13.87 -2.07
N LEU A 255 5.33 -14.47 -3.18
CA LEU A 255 4.87 -15.86 -3.23
C LEU A 255 6.01 -16.86 -3.04
N ARG A 256 7.20 -16.58 -3.58
CA ARG A 256 8.40 -17.38 -3.30
C ARG A 256 8.74 -17.36 -1.82
N ARG A 257 8.69 -16.18 -1.19
CA ARG A 257 8.92 -16.03 0.25
C ARG A 257 7.86 -16.74 1.09
N LEU A 258 6.60 -16.71 0.65
CA LEU A 258 5.52 -17.48 1.28
C LEU A 258 5.86 -18.98 1.27
N ASP A 259 6.22 -19.53 0.12
CA ASP A 259 6.59 -20.94 -0.03
C ASP A 259 7.83 -21.31 0.80
N ASP A 260 8.90 -20.51 0.70
CA ASP A 260 10.13 -20.69 1.47
C ASP A 260 9.89 -20.71 2.98
N TYR A 261 8.94 -19.90 3.49
CA TYR A 261 8.67 -19.81 4.92
C TYR A 261 7.65 -20.84 5.42
N PHE A 262 6.70 -21.23 4.58
CA PHE A 262 5.58 -22.10 4.98
C PHE A 262 5.81 -23.56 4.60
N PHE A 263 6.49 -23.89 3.51
CA PHE A 263 6.50 -25.26 2.98
C PHE A 263 7.88 -25.89 2.81
N LYS A 264 8.95 -25.08 2.76
CA LYS A 264 10.29 -25.58 2.48
C LYS A 264 10.92 -26.32 3.67
N GLY A 265 11.39 -27.53 3.38
CA GLY A 265 12.05 -28.42 4.34
C GLY A 265 11.08 -29.24 5.20
N ASN A 266 11.63 -30.15 6.00
CA ASN A 266 10.83 -31.05 6.86
C ASN A 266 10.21 -30.34 8.07
N GLN A 267 10.79 -29.22 8.49
CA GLN A 267 10.29 -28.37 9.57
C GLN A 267 10.29 -26.91 9.09
N PRO A 268 9.25 -26.47 8.36
CA PRO A 268 9.20 -25.11 7.83
C PRO A 268 9.22 -24.06 8.96
N PRO A 269 9.88 -22.90 8.75
CA PRO A 269 10.07 -21.88 9.78
C PRO A 269 8.78 -21.42 10.50
N VAL A 270 7.66 -21.37 9.77
CA VAL A 270 6.34 -20.96 10.31
C VAL A 270 5.92 -21.75 11.55
N ARG A 271 6.39 -23.01 11.69
CA ARG A 271 6.07 -23.90 12.82
C ARG A 271 6.65 -23.45 14.15
N SER A 272 7.56 -22.47 14.12
CA SER A 272 8.23 -21.87 15.28
C SER A 272 8.04 -20.36 15.36
N TYR A 273 7.07 -19.82 14.62
CA TYR A 273 6.86 -18.38 14.46
C TYR A 273 6.66 -17.63 15.79
N LYS A 274 5.79 -18.11 16.68
CA LYS A 274 5.54 -17.44 17.98
C LYS A 274 6.79 -17.42 18.85
N THR A 275 7.58 -18.49 18.78
CA THR A 275 8.82 -18.63 19.54
C THR A 275 9.92 -17.71 18.98
N THR A 276 9.99 -17.55 17.66
CA THR A 276 11.09 -16.86 16.99
C THR A 276 10.80 -15.40 16.65
N ARG A 277 9.54 -14.94 16.64
CA ARG A 277 9.13 -13.58 16.19
C ARG A 277 9.82 -12.40 16.86
N ASN A 278 10.37 -12.57 18.06
CA ASN A 278 11.12 -11.54 18.78
C ASN A 278 12.62 -11.54 18.49
N GLY A 279 13.10 -12.43 17.61
CA GLY A 279 14.48 -12.41 17.12
C GLY A 279 14.77 -11.16 16.29
N LEU A 280 16.06 -10.81 16.20
CA LEU A 280 16.55 -9.62 15.49
C LEU A 280 17.59 -9.96 14.42
N LEU A 281 17.98 -11.22 14.27
CA LEU A 281 19.03 -11.65 13.35
C LEU A 281 18.55 -12.76 12.44
N GLY A 282 18.91 -12.65 11.16
CA GLY A 282 18.56 -13.58 10.11
C GLY A 282 17.16 -13.38 9.54
N HIS A 283 16.78 -14.22 8.58
CA HIS A 283 15.55 -14.01 7.81
C HIS A 283 14.38 -14.85 8.34
N GLN A 284 14.66 -15.95 9.04
CA GLN A 284 13.67 -16.96 9.43
C GLN A 284 12.94 -16.67 10.76
N TYR A 285 13.40 -15.68 11.54
CA TYR A 285 12.76 -15.38 12.83
C TYR A 285 11.32 -14.84 12.69
N SER A 286 10.93 -14.35 11.51
CA SER A 286 9.57 -13.91 11.22
C SER A 286 9.26 -14.05 9.74
N THR A 287 7.99 -13.91 9.35
CA THR A 287 7.54 -14.08 7.96
C THR A 287 8.22 -13.12 6.98
N LYS A 288 8.54 -11.90 7.42
CA LYS A 288 8.99 -10.78 6.57
C LYS A 288 7.99 -10.37 5.49
N PHE A 289 6.70 -10.66 5.65
CA PHE A 289 5.67 -10.26 4.66
C PHE A 289 5.28 -8.78 4.69
N SER A 290 5.78 -7.99 5.64
CA SER A 290 5.32 -6.61 5.85
C SER A 290 5.47 -5.72 4.61
N PRO A 291 6.60 -5.67 3.87
CA PRO A 291 6.70 -4.82 2.68
C PRO A 291 5.77 -5.29 1.56
N PHE A 292 5.65 -6.61 1.35
CA PHE A 292 4.73 -7.16 0.36
C PHE A 292 3.26 -6.88 0.67
N LEU A 293 2.86 -6.94 1.94
CA LEU A 293 1.51 -6.57 2.40
C LEU A 293 1.25 -5.05 2.32
N ALA A 294 2.30 -4.24 2.46
CA ALA A 294 2.21 -2.78 2.39
C ALA A 294 1.96 -2.29 0.96
N PHE A 295 2.61 -2.89 -0.04
CA PHE A 295 2.39 -2.61 -1.47
C PHE A 295 1.34 -3.50 -2.12
N GLY A 296 0.80 -4.47 -1.37
CA GLY A 296 -0.25 -5.37 -1.83
C GLY A 296 0.19 -6.39 -2.87
N CYS A 297 1.48 -6.71 -2.90
CA CYS A 297 2.08 -7.80 -3.68
C CYS A 297 1.60 -9.18 -3.21
N ILE A 298 1.14 -9.28 -1.95
CA ILE A 298 0.46 -10.46 -1.42
C ILE A 298 -0.78 -10.06 -0.65
N SER A 299 -1.88 -10.79 -0.85
CA SER A 299 -3.10 -10.56 -0.08
C SER A 299 -3.04 -11.26 1.28
N PRO A 300 -3.67 -10.69 2.33
CA PRO A 300 -3.77 -11.39 3.61
C PRO A 300 -4.57 -12.69 3.50
N ARG A 301 -5.55 -12.77 2.59
CA ARG A 301 -6.34 -13.99 2.35
C ARG A 301 -5.47 -15.12 1.79
N LYS A 302 -4.55 -14.80 0.86
CA LYS A 302 -3.58 -15.77 0.34
C LYS A 302 -2.68 -16.32 1.44
N ILE A 303 -2.20 -15.46 2.35
CA ILE A 303 -1.39 -15.89 3.50
C ILE A 303 -2.20 -16.84 4.40
N ILE A 304 -3.45 -16.51 4.72
CA ILE A 304 -4.29 -17.35 5.59
C ILE A 304 -4.66 -18.68 4.93
N HIS A 305 -5.02 -18.68 3.65
CA HIS A 305 -5.28 -19.93 2.93
C HIS A 305 -4.04 -20.83 2.90
N SER A 306 -2.86 -20.25 2.63
CA SER A 306 -1.60 -21.02 2.68
C SER A 306 -1.21 -21.45 4.09
N LEU A 307 -1.63 -20.73 5.13
CA LEU A 307 -1.48 -21.18 6.51
C LEU A 307 -2.34 -22.42 6.77
N TRP A 308 -3.59 -22.44 6.30
CA TRP A 308 -4.45 -23.62 6.41
C TRP A 308 -3.93 -24.80 5.62
N ASP A 309 -3.42 -24.58 4.40
CA ASP A 309 -2.76 -25.61 3.60
C ASP A 309 -1.54 -26.19 4.35
N HIS A 310 -0.75 -25.33 5.01
CA HIS A 310 0.35 -25.76 5.87
C HIS A 310 -0.15 -26.61 7.05
N GLU A 311 -1.17 -26.14 7.77
CA GLU A 311 -1.71 -26.84 8.94
C GLU A 311 -2.33 -28.19 8.56
N ALA A 312 -2.99 -28.29 7.41
CA ALA A 312 -3.48 -29.55 6.86
C ALA A 312 -2.35 -30.55 6.58
N LYS A 313 -1.18 -30.06 6.14
CA LYS A 313 -0.02 -30.90 5.80
C LYS A 313 0.86 -31.28 7.00
N PHE A 314 1.13 -30.34 7.91
CA PHE A 314 2.11 -30.50 8.99
C PHE A 314 1.50 -30.49 10.40
N GLY A 315 0.18 -30.31 10.51
CA GLY A 315 -0.53 -30.11 11.77
C GLY A 315 -0.43 -28.67 12.28
N SER A 316 -1.51 -28.22 12.93
CA SER A 316 -1.60 -26.90 13.56
C SER A 316 -0.94 -26.86 14.94
N ASN A 317 -0.46 -25.69 15.35
CA ASN A 317 0.07 -25.46 16.69
C ASN A 317 -0.11 -23.98 17.14
N LYS A 318 0.40 -23.66 18.33
CA LYS A 318 0.30 -22.29 18.87
C LYS A 318 1.10 -21.26 18.06
N ASP A 319 2.14 -21.69 17.35
CA ASP A 319 3.00 -20.85 16.52
C ASP A 319 2.33 -20.49 15.19
N THR A 320 1.72 -21.47 14.51
CA THR A 320 0.97 -21.25 13.26
C THR A 320 -0.23 -20.34 13.50
N TYR A 321 -0.99 -20.55 14.58
CA TYR A 321 -2.07 -19.65 15.00
C TYR A 321 -1.60 -18.20 15.19
N TRP A 322 -0.38 -17.99 15.69
CA TRP A 322 0.13 -16.66 15.98
C TRP A 322 0.38 -15.84 14.71
N VAL A 323 0.58 -16.48 13.55
CA VAL A 323 0.62 -15.77 12.25
C VAL A 323 -0.72 -15.12 11.96
N LEU A 324 -1.83 -15.86 12.12
CA LEU A 324 -3.18 -15.32 11.97
C LEU A 324 -3.41 -14.17 12.96
N PHE A 325 -3.02 -14.34 14.23
CA PHE A 325 -3.15 -13.29 15.24
C PHE A 325 -2.50 -11.95 14.82
N GLU A 326 -1.35 -11.99 14.18
CA GLU A 326 -0.61 -10.79 13.76
C GLU A 326 -1.20 -10.16 12.49
N ILE A 327 -1.76 -10.98 11.58
CA ILE A 327 -2.57 -10.47 10.46
C ILE A 327 -3.84 -9.78 10.98
N LEU A 328 -4.45 -10.29 12.05
CA LEU A 328 -5.62 -9.67 12.67
C LEU A 328 -5.27 -8.32 13.34
N TRP A 329 -4.06 -8.17 13.90
CA TRP A 329 -3.56 -6.87 14.35
C TRP A 329 -3.44 -5.85 13.22
N ARG A 330 -2.95 -6.28 12.05
CA ARG A 330 -2.93 -5.43 10.85
C ARG A 330 -4.33 -4.97 10.46
N ASP A 331 -5.31 -5.88 10.42
CA ASP A 331 -6.69 -5.54 10.10
C ASP A 331 -7.32 -4.63 11.17
N TYR A 332 -7.02 -4.85 12.45
CA TYR A 332 -7.43 -3.95 13.53
C TYR A 332 -6.95 -2.52 13.27
N PHE A 333 -5.68 -2.30 12.91
CA PHE A 333 -5.18 -0.95 12.62
C PHE A 333 -5.77 -0.33 11.35
N ILE A 334 -6.13 -1.14 10.34
CA ILE A 334 -6.89 -0.67 9.18
C ILE A 334 -8.27 -0.14 9.62
N PHE A 335 -8.99 -0.89 10.46
CA PHE A 335 -10.31 -0.45 10.96
C PHE A 335 -10.21 0.74 11.93
N ILE A 336 -9.16 0.82 12.75
CA ILE A 336 -8.88 1.97 13.61
C ILE A 336 -8.62 3.22 12.74
N SER A 337 -7.87 3.09 11.65
CA SER A 337 -7.65 4.16 10.68
C SER A 337 -8.94 4.62 10.03
N GLN A 338 -9.81 3.68 9.65
CA GLN A 338 -11.13 4.00 9.12
C GLN A 338 -12.02 4.71 10.14
N LYS A 339 -12.00 4.26 11.41
CA LYS A 339 -12.85 4.80 12.48
C LYS A 339 -12.45 6.21 12.90
N PHE A 340 -11.15 6.45 13.08
CA PHE A 340 -10.66 7.70 13.67
C PHE A 340 -10.10 8.68 12.65
N GLY A 341 -9.78 8.23 11.43
CA GLY A 341 -9.29 9.06 10.34
C GLY A 341 -8.13 9.96 10.77
N ARG A 342 -8.23 11.26 10.47
CA ARG A 342 -7.21 12.25 10.81
C ARG A 342 -6.89 12.36 12.31
N ARG A 343 -7.80 11.92 13.20
CA ARG A 343 -7.57 11.98 14.66
C ARG A 343 -6.40 11.11 15.11
N LEU A 344 -6.03 10.09 14.34
CA LEU A 344 -4.83 9.30 14.62
C LEU A 344 -3.54 10.12 14.56
N PHE A 345 -3.53 11.19 13.75
CA PHE A 345 -2.34 11.98 13.46
C PHE A 345 -2.35 13.35 14.16
N LEU A 346 -3.40 13.67 14.91
CA LEU A 346 -3.42 14.87 15.76
C LEU A 346 -2.50 14.66 16.98
N ILE A 347 -1.90 15.75 17.48
CA ILE A 347 -0.98 15.72 18.63
C ILE A 347 -1.61 15.03 19.85
N LYS A 348 -2.92 15.21 20.06
CA LYS A 348 -3.66 14.60 21.18
C LYS A 348 -4.10 13.15 20.93
N GLY A 349 -3.76 12.59 19.77
CA GLY A 349 -4.22 11.30 19.29
C GLY A 349 -5.75 11.17 19.21
N PHE A 350 -6.23 9.95 18.99
CA PHE A 350 -7.67 9.69 18.94
C PHE A 350 -8.35 9.78 20.30
N GLU A 351 -7.60 9.65 21.40
CA GLU A 351 -8.09 9.83 22.78
C GLU A 351 -8.33 11.31 23.15
N GLY A 352 -7.80 12.25 22.38
CA GLY A 352 -7.97 13.68 22.62
C GLY A 352 -7.27 14.19 23.89
N ARG A 353 -6.33 13.42 24.44
CA ARG A 353 -5.57 13.73 25.65
C ARG A 353 -4.08 13.62 25.36
N ILE A 354 -3.32 14.58 25.87
CA ILE A 354 -1.85 14.48 25.95
C ILE A 354 -1.56 14.00 27.37
N ASP A 355 -0.57 13.11 27.55
CA ASP A 355 0.05 12.84 28.84
C ASP A 355 1.36 13.64 28.93
N PRO A 356 1.35 14.87 29.49
CA PRO A 356 2.53 15.73 29.51
C PRO A 356 3.64 15.13 30.38
N LYS A 357 3.28 14.40 31.44
CA LYS A 357 4.25 13.79 32.37
C LYS A 357 5.00 12.64 31.71
N GLY A 358 4.31 11.85 30.88
CA GLY A 358 4.93 10.81 30.06
C GLY A 358 5.79 11.37 28.93
N ALA A 359 5.38 12.48 28.30
CA ALA A 359 6.11 13.10 27.18
C ALA A 359 7.47 13.67 27.62
N THR A 360 7.52 14.46 28.69
CA THR A 360 8.77 15.08 29.17
C THR A 360 9.79 14.04 29.66
N LYS A 361 9.32 12.94 30.29
CA LYS A 361 10.20 11.83 30.68
C LYS A 361 10.76 11.07 29.48
N LYS A 362 10.04 10.96 28.36
CA LYS A 362 10.44 10.17 27.19
C LYS A 362 11.50 10.84 26.32
N LEU A 363 11.54 12.17 26.26
CA LEU A 363 12.56 12.92 25.51
C LEU A 363 13.99 12.65 26.00
N SER A 364 14.20 12.46 27.30
CA SER A 364 15.52 12.12 27.86
C SER A 364 15.98 10.68 27.56
N TYR A 365 15.09 9.78 27.11
CA TYR A 365 15.46 8.41 26.72
C TYR A 365 16.01 8.31 25.30
N TRP A 366 15.68 9.29 24.44
CA TRP A 366 16.25 9.39 23.10
C TRP A 366 17.66 9.96 23.22
N LYS A 367 18.61 9.12 23.61
CA LYS A 367 20.03 9.45 23.44
C LYS A 367 20.32 9.47 21.94
N PRO A 368 21.05 10.47 21.42
CA PRO A 368 21.71 10.31 20.13
C PRO A 368 22.48 8.99 20.19
N PHE A 369 22.35 8.18 19.14
CA PHE A 369 23.09 6.92 19.06
C PHE A 369 24.60 7.25 19.16
N LYS A 370 25.18 7.05 20.35
CA LYS A 370 26.60 7.22 20.61
C LYS A 370 27.24 5.85 20.45
N ASP A 371 27.86 5.64 19.31
CA ASP A 371 28.48 4.38 18.96
C ASP A 371 29.86 4.24 19.63
N GLU A 372 29.88 4.15 20.96
CA GLU A 372 31.14 4.04 21.73
C GLU A 372 31.91 2.75 21.40
N LYS A 373 31.27 1.77 20.76
CA LYS A 373 31.88 0.49 20.35
C LYS A 373 32.38 0.44 18.91
N MET A 374 31.99 1.36 18.01
CA MET A 374 32.62 1.45 16.67
C MET A 374 34.01 2.10 16.72
N ASN A 375 34.28 2.99 17.69
CA ASN A 375 35.58 3.65 17.80
C ASN A 375 36.74 2.72 18.21
N GLN A 376 36.46 1.49 18.64
CA GLN A 376 37.52 0.53 18.99
C GLN A 376 37.89 -0.40 17.84
N GLN A 377 37.13 -0.47 16.74
CA GLN A 377 37.45 -1.31 15.58
C GLN A 377 36.87 -0.78 14.25
N SER A 378 37.37 0.34 13.74
CA SER A 378 37.41 0.56 12.27
C SER A 378 38.27 1.77 11.88
N LYS A 379 39.56 1.54 11.65
CA LYS A 379 40.24 2.21 10.52
C LYS A 379 39.68 1.57 9.24
N GLY A 380 38.54 2.07 8.75
CA GLY A 380 38.01 1.70 7.44
C GLY A 380 36.50 1.51 7.37
N LYS A 381 35.84 2.46 6.69
CA LYS A 381 34.47 2.43 6.12
C LYS A 381 33.29 2.40 7.11
N GLU A 382 32.83 3.59 7.45
CA GLU A 382 31.51 3.83 8.04
C GLU A 382 30.41 3.70 6.96
N THR A 383 29.34 2.96 7.26
CA THR A 383 28.05 3.05 6.54
C THR A 383 26.89 3.00 7.54
N PRO A 384 25.92 3.94 7.48
CA PRO A 384 24.73 3.91 8.34
C PRO A 384 23.81 2.71 8.02
N GLY A 385 23.14 2.19 9.05
CA GLY A 385 22.31 0.98 8.96
C GLY A 385 20.92 1.19 8.34
N THR A 386 20.36 0.11 7.80
CA THR A 386 19.08 0.04 7.08
C THR A 386 17.85 0.18 7.97
N GLY A 387 16.76 0.72 7.40
CA GLY A 387 15.45 1.00 8.04
C GLY A 387 14.60 -0.20 8.51
N MET A 388 15.17 -1.41 8.52
CA MET A 388 14.68 -2.55 9.31
C MET A 388 15.92 -3.35 9.73
N ARG A 389 16.13 -3.48 11.03
CA ARG A 389 17.06 -4.47 11.62
C ARG A 389 16.24 -5.65 12.10
#